data_AF-A0AA92U855-F1
#
_entry.id   AF-A0AA92U855-F1
#
_cell.length_a   1.000
_cell.length_b   1.000
_cell.length_c   1.000
_cell.angle_alpha   90.00
_cell.angle_beta   90.00
_cell.angle_gamma   90.00
#
_symmetry.space_group_name_H-M   'P 1'
#
loop_
_entity.id
_entity.type
_entity.pdbx_description
1 polymer ?
#
loop_
_entity_poly.entity_id
_entity_poly.type
_entity_poly.pdbx_seq_one_letter_code
_entity_poly.pdbx_strand_id
1 'polypeptide(L)' 'MMNAYEKAKQLTAKWEQERKDNKRLATMKEAERRIQVREFDNMLCLSLDGVPVLPMSEFNKQTLADARLTFFNYLNRQ' A
#
# COMPACT_ATOMS: atom_id res chain seq x y z
N MET A 1 -18.65 10.15 36.33
CA MET A 1 -18.38 11.07 35.22
C MET A 1 -16.92 10.95 34.84
N MET A 2 -16.61 10.64 33.58
CA MET A 2 -15.23 10.55 33.11
C MET A 2 -14.58 11.95 33.11
N ASN A 3 -13.37 12.06 33.66
CA ASN A 3 -12.67 13.34 33.80
C ASN A 3 -12.41 13.95 32.40
N ALA A 4 -12.48 15.27 32.27
CA ALA A 4 -12.17 15.98 31.03
C ALA A 4 -10.80 15.58 30.45
N TYR A 5 -9.82 15.31 31.32
CA TYR A 5 -8.50 14.80 30.92
C TYR A 5 -8.56 13.42 30.24
N GLU A 6 -9.35 12.48 30.79
CA GLU A 6 -9.50 11.13 30.23
C GLU A 6 -10.22 11.16 28.88
N LYS A 7 -11.23 12.02 28.74
CA LYS A 7 -11.91 12.26 27.46
C LYS A 7 -10.95 12.84 26.42
N ALA A 8 -10.13 13.83 26.79
CA ALA A 8 -9.14 14.42 25.89
C ALA A 8 -8.13 13.36 25.42
N LYS A 9 -7.62 12.53 26.34
CA LYS A 9 -6.68 11.45 26.01
C LYS A 9 -7.26 10.41 25.05
N GLN A 10 -8.53 10.04 25.22
CA GLN A 10 -9.22 9.11 24.31
C GLN A 10 -9.42 9.72 22.92
N LEU A 11 -9.80 11.00 22.84
CA LEU A 11 -9.98 11.71 21.58
C LEU A 11 -8.65 11.84 20.81
N THR A 12 -7.55 12.18 21.49
CA THR A 12 -6.23 12.24 20.87
C THR A 12 -5.76 10.87 20.38
N ALA A 13 -5.96 9.81 21.18
CA ALA A 13 -5.60 8.46 20.77
C ALA A 13 -6.38 8.00 19.53
N LYS A 14 -7.68 8.32 19.48
CA LYS A 14 -8.52 8.01 18.32
C LYS A 14 -8.07 8.77 17.08
N TRP A 15 -7.79 10.06 17.21
CA TRP A 15 -7.30 10.89 16.12
C TRP A 15 -5.94 10.41 15.58
N GLU A 16 -5.01 10.02 16.45
CA GLU A 16 -3.73 9.46 16.05
C GLU A 16 -3.89 8.14 15.29
N GLN A 17 -4.81 7.28 15.74
CA GLN A 17 -5.11 6.01 15.07
C GLN A 17 -5.71 6.26 13.68
N GLU A 18 -6.72 7.11 13.57
CA GLU A 18 -7.34 7.48 12.29
C GLU A 18 -6.30 8.08 11.33
N ARG A 19 -5.40 8.93 11.82
CA ARG A 19 -4.31 9.50 11.02
C ARG A 19 -3.36 8.41 10.50
N LYS A 20 -2.97 7.44 11.34
CA LYS A 20 -2.11 6.31 10.95
C LYS A 20 -2.79 5.44 9.90
N ASP A 21 -4.07 5.14 10.09
CA ASP A 21 -4.85 4.30 9.16
C ASP A 21 -5.06 4.98 7.82
N ASN A 22 -5.32 6.30 7.82
CA ASN A 22 -5.42 7.10 6.59
C ASN A 22 -4.09 7.13 5.83
N LYS A 23 -2.95 7.33 6.52
CA LYS A 23 -1.63 7.26 5.90
C LYS A 23 -1.41 5.88 5.28
N ARG A 24 -1.68 4.80 6.04
CA ARG A 24 -1.51 3.42 5.58
C ARG A 24 -2.34 3.12 4.34
N LEU A 25 -3.60 3.53 4.32
CA LEU A 25 -4.49 3.33 3.18
C LEU A 25 -3.99 4.08 1.93
N ALA A 26 -3.55 5.33 2.10
CA ALA A 26 -2.97 6.10 1.00
C ALA A 26 -1.71 5.42 0.44
N THR A 27 -0.81 4.93 1.30
CA THR A 27 0.39 4.20 0.88
C THR A 27 0.04 2.92 0.13
N MET A 28 -0.96 2.16 0.58
CA MET A 28 -1.37 0.92 -0.10
C MET A 28 -1.93 1.22 -1.50
N LYS A 29 -2.80 2.24 -1.62
CA LYS A 29 -3.31 2.69 -2.92
C LYS A 29 -2.19 3.11 -3.86
N GLU A 30 -1.16 3.77 -3.35
CA GLU A 30 -0.01 4.17 -4.16
C GLU A 30 0.79 2.95 -4.63
N ALA A 31 1.00 1.95 -3.77
CA ALA A 31 1.66 0.71 -4.17
C ALA A 31 0.87 -0.04 -5.26
N GLU A 32 -0.45 -0.12 -5.14
CA GLU A 32 -1.32 -0.71 -6.16
C GLU A 32 -1.35 0.10 -7.47
N ARG A 33 -1.26 1.42 -7.37
CA ARG A 33 -1.21 2.32 -8.54
C ARG A 33 0.09 2.16 -9.33
N ARG A 34 1.22 1.99 -8.62
CA ARG A 34 2.55 1.86 -9.24
C ARG A 34 2.84 0.44 -9.72
N ILE A 35 2.41 -0.59 -8.97
CA ILE A 35 2.62 -2.00 -9.32
C ILE A 35 1.33 -2.61 -9.89
N GLN A 36 1.34 -2.79 -11.20
CA GLN A 36 0.18 -3.19 -11.99
C GLN A 36 0.50 -4.40 -12.87
N VAL A 37 -0.53 -5.08 -13.36
CA VAL A 37 -0.39 -6.01 -14.47
C VAL A 37 -0.85 -5.28 -15.72
N ARG A 38 0.00 -5.21 -16.74
CA ARG A 38 -0.26 -4.50 -17.99
C ARG A 38 0.25 -5.31 -19.17
N GLU A 39 -0.35 -5.07 -20.33
CA GLU A 39 0.07 -5.68 -21.59
C GLU A 39 1.17 -4.84 -22.25
N PHE A 40 2.23 -5.52 -22.68
CA PHE A 40 3.33 -4.98 -23.49
C PHE A 40 3.63 -5.98 -24.60
N ASP A 41 3.64 -5.53 -25.85
CA ASP A 41 3.92 -6.37 -27.02
C ASP A 41 3.14 -7.70 -27.03
N ASN A 42 1.84 -7.64 -26.76
CA ASN A 42 0.92 -8.79 -26.64
C ASN A 42 1.24 -9.78 -25.50
N MET A 43 2.02 -9.36 -24.50
CA MET A 43 2.32 -10.15 -23.31
C MET A 43 1.91 -9.41 -22.04
N LEU A 44 1.23 -10.11 -21.13
CA LEU A 44 0.95 -9.56 -19.80
C LEU A 44 2.22 -9.58 -18.96
N CYS A 45 2.57 -8.44 -18.38
CA CYS A 45 3.72 -8.25 -17.52
C CYS A 45 3.30 -7.61 -16.21
N LEU A 46 3.99 -7.99 -15.13
CA LEU A 46 4.10 -7.18 -13.93
C LEU A 46 4.86 -5.92 -14.31
N SER A 47 4.25 -4.78 -14.03
CA SER A 47 4.78 -3.46 -14.37
C SER A 47 4.95 -2.62 -13.12
N LEU A 48 6.07 -1.90 -13.06
CA LEU A 48 6.33 -0.84 -12.10
C LEU A 48 6.36 0.48 -12.87
N ASP A 49 5.44 1.39 -12.55
CA ASP A 49 5.35 2.72 -13.18
C ASP A 49 5.26 2.70 -14.72
N GLY A 50 4.63 1.67 -15.29
CA GLY A 50 4.50 1.51 -16.73
C GLY A 50 5.73 0.91 -17.42
N VAL A 51 6.74 0.48 -16.66
CA VAL A 51 7.88 -0.29 -17.17
C VAL A 51 7.62 -1.78 -16.93
N PRO A 52 7.77 -2.66 -17.93
CA PRO A 52 7.64 -4.10 -17.73
C PRO A 52 8.84 -4.61 -16.92
N VAL A 53 8.56 -5.37 -15.86
CA VAL A 53 9.59 -5.92 -14.94
C VAL A 53 9.64 -7.43 -15.00
N LEU A 54 8.48 -8.09 -15.11
CA LEU A 54 8.40 -9.55 -15.14
C LEU A 54 7.27 -10.04 -16.05
N PRO A 55 7.49 -10.97 -16.97
CA PRO A 55 6.40 -11.54 -17.78
C PRO A 55 5.51 -12.47 -16.96
N MET A 56 4.24 -12.63 -17.36
CA MET A 56 3.26 -13.48 -16.66
C MET A 56 3.63 -14.96 -16.59
N SER A 57 4.52 -15.43 -17.47
CA SER A 57 5.13 -16.76 -17.37
C SER A 57 5.93 -16.97 -16.08
N GLU A 58 6.38 -15.88 -15.44
CA GLU A 58 7.30 -15.88 -14.31
C GLU A 58 6.67 -15.39 -13.00
N PHE A 59 5.42 -14.89 -13.01
CA PHE A 59 4.72 -14.50 -11.80
C PHE A 59 3.32 -15.08 -11.68
N ASN A 60 2.85 -15.16 -10.44
CA ASN A 60 1.48 -15.50 -10.13
C ASN A 60 0.85 -14.41 -9.23
N LYS A 61 -0.39 -14.65 -8.79
CA LYS A 61 -1.10 -13.71 -7.91
C LYS A 61 -0.36 -13.42 -6.60
N GLN A 62 0.37 -14.41 -6.05
CA GLN A 62 1.15 -14.23 -4.83
C GLN A 62 2.33 -13.29 -5.06
N THR A 63 3.07 -13.47 -6.16
CA THR A 63 4.17 -12.58 -6.55
C THR A 63 3.71 -11.12 -6.67
N LEU A 64 2.54 -10.87 -7.27
CA LEU A 64 1.96 -9.53 -7.37
C LEU A 64 1.64 -8.94 -5.98
N ALA A 65 1.04 -9.75 -5.10
CA ALA A 65 0.74 -9.34 -3.73
C ALA A 65 2.03 -9.02 -2.94
N ASP A 66 3.05 -9.86 -3.07
CA ASP A 66 4.34 -9.69 -2.42
C ASP A 66 5.10 -8.47 -2.95
N ALA A 67 5.04 -8.20 -4.25
CA ALA A 67 5.63 -7.01 -4.85
C ALA A 67 4.97 -5.73 -4.29
N ARG A 68 3.63 -5.69 -4.24
CA ARG A 68 2.88 -4.57 -3.64
C ARG A 68 3.18 -4.40 -2.17
N LEU A 69 3.23 -5.49 -1.41
CA LEU A 69 3.53 -5.45 0.02
C LEU A 69 4.96 -4.97 0.28
N THR A 70 5.93 -5.48 -0.49
CA THR A 70 7.33 -5.05 -0.45
C THR A 70 7.45 -3.55 -0.70
N PHE A 71 6.79 -3.06 -1.74
CA PHE A 71 6.82 -1.65 -2.09
C PHE A 71 6.11 -0.76 -1.05
N PHE A 72 4.96 -1.20 -0.54
CA PHE A 72 4.28 -0.55 0.58
C PHE A 72 5.18 -0.45 1.82
N ASN A 73 5.90 -1.52 2.16
CA ASN A 73 6.84 -1.52 3.28
C ASN A 73 8.02 -0.56 3.04
N TYR A 74 8.52 -0.49 1.81
CA TYR A 74 9.55 0.47 1.42
C TYR A 74 9.07 1.92 1.60
N LEU A 75 7.86 2.25 1.14
CA LEU A 75 7.28 3.59 1.29
C LEU A 75 7.03 3.98 2.76
N ASN A 76 6.73 3.01 3.64
CA ASN A 76 6.53 3.28 5.07
C ASN A 76 7.83 3.37 5.88
N ARG A 77 8.98 3.00 5.30
CA ARG A 77 10.30 3.14 5.93
C ARG A 77 10.90 4.53 5.74
N GLN A 78 10.32 5.37 4.88
CA GLN A 78 10.65 6.79 4.72
C GLN A 78 9.94 7.64 5.79
#